data_AF-A0A9P6Y974-F1
#
_entry.id   AF-A0A9P6Y974-F1
#
_cell.length_a   1.000
_cell.length_b   1.000
_cell.length_c   1.000
_cell.angle_alpha   90.00
_cell.angle_beta   90.00
_cell.angle_gamma   90.00
#
_symmetry.space_group_name_H-M   'P 1'
#
loop_
_entity.id
_entity.type
_entity.pdbx_description
1 polymer ?
#
loop_
_entity_poly.entity_id
_entity_poly.type
_entity_poly.pdbx_seq_one_letter_code
_entity_poly.pdbx_strand_id
1 'polypeptide(L)'
;MANDKNESRVLNSQLKHLGRTKGNALLAITQKYLTGHPKGPAASWMANGMIQCLLSGVVPGNRNADNVDVVMKEFEYIVYPSRSIQTDGLKAGLLKSFGFGQAGGEILIIHPDYVLASLEENQYAEYKAKNAQRYAKAYRYLHDSLTGVADFVQVKHEAPYSAELESSVYLNPSARTEYSKEKKSWHFTNKSASRATPTIGDAAVTKDILSSLAEQQAGKKGVGVDVELTNAFNIENSTFIERNFTATEIEYCNSRPDPQASFTGRWSAKEAVFKAISSYGSIASDGAGAPLNEIEIKSNQVGAPEVVLSGKAKDAAAKAGVKSVNVSISHSGAYSVAVALAQ
;
A
#
# COMPACT_ATOMS: atom_id res chain seq x y z
N MET A 1 -33.06 -29.16 14.16
CA MET A 1 -33.43 -29.73 12.85
C MET A 1 -33.92 -28.70 11.82
N ALA A 2 -34.88 -27.81 12.14
CA ALA A 2 -35.39 -26.86 11.13
C ALA A 2 -34.28 -25.98 10.52
N ASN A 3 -33.34 -25.49 11.34
CA ASN A 3 -32.20 -24.69 10.85
C ASN A 3 -31.29 -25.49 9.91
N ASP A 4 -30.77 -26.63 10.36
CA ASP A 4 -29.70 -27.35 9.65
C ASP A 4 -30.17 -27.86 8.28
N LYS A 5 -31.45 -28.29 8.20
CA LYS A 5 -32.08 -28.65 6.92
C LYS A 5 -32.21 -27.42 6.01
N ASN A 6 -32.67 -26.29 6.55
CA ASN A 6 -32.84 -25.07 5.77
C ASN A 6 -31.50 -24.53 5.25
N GLU A 7 -30.49 -24.45 6.10
CA GLU A 7 -29.14 -23.98 5.77
C GLU A 7 -28.50 -24.85 4.69
N SER A 8 -28.60 -26.17 4.83
CA SER A 8 -28.12 -27.13 3.83
C SER A 8 -28.85 -26.99 2.49
N ARG A 9 -30.19 -26.83 2.51
CA ARG A 9 -31.00 -26.61 1.31
C ARG A 9 -30.64 -25.33 0.57
N VAL A 10 -30.44 -24.23 1.31
CA VAL A 10 -30.05 -22.93 0.74
C VAL A 10 -28.68 -23.04 0.08
N LEU A 11 -27.69 -23.58 0.80
CA LEU A 11 -26.33 -23.76 0.26
C LEU A 11 -26.33 -24.66 -0.97
N ASN A 12 -27.01 -25.80 -0.92
CA ASN A 12 -27.08 -26.74 -2.04
C ASN A 12 -27.74 -26.09 -3.27
N SER A 13 -28.81 -25.32 -3.07
CA SER A 13 -29.47 -24.57 -4.15
C SER A 13 -28.54 -23.52 -4.77
N GLN A 14 -27.78 -22.78 -3.96
CA GLN A 14 -26.81 -21.79 -4.45
C GLN A 14 -25.71 -22.45 -5.28
N LEU A 15 -25.11 -23.54 -4.78
CA LEU A 15 -24.06 -24.26 -5.50
C LEU A 15 -24.57 -24.84 -6.82
N LYS A 16 -25.79 -25.38 -6.83
CA LYS A 16 -26.44 -25.86 -8.05
C LYS A 16 -26.65 -24.73 -9.06
N HIS A 17 -27.14 -23.57 -8.61
CA HIS A 17 -27.39 -22.41 -9.47
C HIS A 17 -26.10 -21.85 -10.08
N LEU A 18 -25.02 -21.81 -9.30
CA LEU A 18 -23.70 -21.35 -9.76
C LEU A 18 -22.94 -22.40 -10.61
N GLY A 19 -23.57 -23.54 -10.90
CA GLY A 19 -22.97 -24.58 -11.76
C GLY A 19 -21.81 -25.33 -11.09
N ARG A 20 -21.84 -25.50 -9.76
CA ARG A 20 -20.82 -26.30 -9.06
C ARG A 20 -20.73 -27.69 -9.67
N THR A 21 -19.51 -28.13 -9.96
CA THR A 21 -19.25 -29.45 -10.56
C THR A 21 -19.75 -30.57 -9.67
N LYS A 22 -20.47 -31.54 -10.24
CA LYS A 22 -20.94 -32.73 -9.51
C LYS A 22 -19.76 -33.50 -8.91
N GLY A 23 -19.89 -33.94 -7.65
CA GLY A 23 -18.83 -34.61 -6.90
C GLY A 23 -17.84 -33.66 -6.20
N ASN A 24 -17.81 -32.37 -6.57
CA ASN A 24 -17.01 -31.35 -5.90
C ASN A 24 -17.78 -30.69 -4.74
N ALA A 25 -18.12 -31.50 -3.74
CA ALA A 25 -18.89 -31.08 -2.57
C ALA A 25 -18.07 -30.26 -1.58
N LEU A 26 -18.73 -29.39 -0.81
CA LEU A 26 -18.12 -28.66 0.30
C LEU A 26 -18.11 -29.51 1.57
N LEU A 27 -17.05 -29.39 2.37
CA LEU A 27 -16.94 -30.03 3.68
C LEU A 27 -17.59 -29.12 4.74
N ALA A 28 -18.68 -29.56 5.35
CA ALA A 28 -19.40 -28.81 6.36
C ALA A 28 -18.66 -28.81 7.70
N ILE A 29 -18.52 -27.63 8.32
CA ILE A 29 -18.01 -27.47 9.69
C ILE A 29 -19.16 -26.98 10.57
N THR A 30 -19.61 -27.82 11.50
CA THR A 30 -20.71 -27.48 12.42
C THR A 30 -20.19 -27.16 13.82
N GLN A 31 -19.34 -26.14 13.94
CA GLN A 31 -18.59 -25.75 15.17
C GLN A 31 -19.40 -25.77 16.47
N LYS A 32 -20.70 -25.43 16.39
CA LYS A 32 -21.62 -25.38 17.53
C LYS A 32 -21.79 -26.72 18.26
N TYR A 33 -21.37 -27.85 17.67
CA TYR A 33 -21.32 -29.13 18.38
C TYR A 33 -20.42 -29.07 19.64
N LEU A 34 -19.35 -28.26 19.57
CA LEU A 34 -18.37 -28.11 20.65
C LEU A 34 -18.67 -26.89 21.51
N THR A 35 -18.99 -25.76 20.88
CA THR A 35 -19.10 -24.47 21.57
C THR A 35 -20.50 -24.16 22.10
N GLY A 36 -21.52 -24.92 21.68
CA GLY A 36 -22.91 -24.51 21.79
C GLY A 36 -23.23 -23.28 20.92
N HIS A 37 -24.42 -22.71 21.10
CA HIS A 37 -24.86 -21.52 20.37
C HIS A 37 -24.85 -20.25 21.25
N PRO A 38 -23.89 -19.32 21.04
CA PRO A 38 -23.75 -18.11 21.85
C PRO A 38 -24.65 -16.94 21.40
N LYS A 39 -25.55 -17.14 20.43
CA LYS A 39 -26.40 -16.10 19.82
C LYS A 39 -25.54 -15.10 19.04
N GLY A 40 -25.43 -13.85 19.49
CA GLY A 40 -24.73 -12.77 18.77
C GLY A 40 -23.30 -13.12 18.31
N PRO A 41 -22.42 -13.66 19.17
CA PRO A 41 -21.04 -13.99 18.81
C PRO A 41 -20.88 -15.21 17.89
N ALA A 42 -21.96 -15.92 17.54
CA ALA A 42 -21.85 -17.21 16.86
C ALA A 42 -21.10 -17.12 15.53
N ALA A 43 -21.41 -16.10 14.72
CA ALA A 43 -20.73 -15.87 13.44
C ALA A 43 -19.26 -15.47 13.63
N SER A 44 -18.92 -14.74 14.69
CA SER A 44 -17.54 -14.36 15.00
C SER A 44 -16.68 -15.57 15.36
N TRP A 45 -17.20 -16.50 16.16
CA TRP A 45 -16.47 -17.74 16.49
C TRP A 45 -16.29 -18.63 15.26
N MET A 46 -17.30 -18.70 14.40
CA MET A 46 -17.20 -19.41 13.13
C MET A 46 -16.14 -18.75 12.23
N ALA A 47 -16.08 -17.42 12.18
CA ALA A 47 -15.08 -16.69 11.39
C ALA A 47 -13.65 -16.96 11.89
N ASN A 48 -13.43 -16.93 13.20
CA ASN A 48 -12.14 -17.29 13.79
C ASN A 48 -11.74 -18.72 13.41
N GLY A 49 -12.68 -19.68 13.54
CA GLY A 49 -12.45 -21.06 13.14
C GLY A 49 -12.14 -21.21 11.65
N MET A 50 -12.83 -20.46 10.78
CA MET A 50 -12.58 -20.52 9.35
C MET A 50 -11.20 -19.97 8.98
N ILE A 51 -10.76 -18.88 9.60
CA ILE A 51 -9.39 -18.35 9.42
C ILE A 51 -8.36 -19.41 9.83
N GLN A 52 -8.57 -20.10 10.96
CA GLN A 52 -7.69 -21.19 11.39
C GLN A 52 -7.68 -22.37 10.39
N CYS A 53 -8.85 -22.73 9.84
CA CYS A 53 -8.95 -23.78 8.83
C CYS A 53 -8.16 -23.41 7.57
N LEU A 54 -8.33 -22.17 7.08
CA LEU A 54 -7.61 -21.67 5.90
C LEU A 54 -6.09 -21.74 6.10
N LEU A 55 -5.59 -21.26 7.24
CA LEU A 55 -4.15 -21.20 7.52
C LEU A 55 -3.52 -22.57 7.82
N SER A 56 -4.28 -23.53 8.33
CA SER A 56 -3.77 -24.88 8.69
C SER A 56 -4.05 -25.96 7.65
N GLY A 57 -4.99 -25.72 6.72
CA GLY A 57 -5.52 -26.74 5.82
C GLY A 57 -6.36 -27.81 6.52
N VAL A 58 -6.66 -27.67 7.82
CA VAL A 58 -7.47 -28.63 8.57
C VAL A 58 -8.95 -28.28 8.49
N VAL A 59 -9.79 -29.24 8.11
CA VAL A 59 -11.24 -29.16 8.24
C VAL A 59 -11.68 -29.96 9.46
N PRO A 60 -12.13 -29.33 10.56
CA PRO A 60 -12.56 -30.04 11.75
C PRO A 60 -13.91 -30.74 11.55
N GLY A 61 -13.95 -32.05 11.85
CA GLY A 61 -15.19 -32.82 11.81
C GLY A 61 -16.08 -32.58 13.02
N ASN A 62 -17.37 -32.82 12.83
CA ASN A 62 -18.35 -32.85 13.92
C ASN A 62 -18.26 -34.18 14.67
N ARG A 63 -17.57 -34.19 15.81
CA ARG A 63 -17.39 -35.42 16.60
C ARG A 63 -18.69 -35.95 17.22
N ASN A 64 -19.73 -35.12 17.30
CA ASN A 64 -21.05 -35.52 17.77
C ASN A 64 -22.00 -35.91 16.62
N ALA A 65 -21.53 -35.93 15.37
CA ALA A 65 -22.29 -36.48 14.25
C ALA A 65 -22.20 -38.02 14.29
N ASP A 66 -22.92 -38.61 15.23
CA ASP A 66 -23.09 -40.05 15.42
C ASP A 66 -23.77 -40.68 14.20
N ASN A 67 -24.83 -40.05 13.69
CA ASN A 67 -25.47 -40.41 12.44
C ASN A 67 -26.00 -39.15 11.72
N VAL A 68 -25.67 -39.00 10.44
CA VAL A 68 -26.20 -37.91 9.62
C VAL A 68 -27.65 -38.26 9.23
N ASP A 69 -28.57 -37.32 9.45
CA ASP A 69 -29.99 -37.48 9.10
C ASP A 69 -30.14 -37.84 7.61
N VAL A 70 -30.98 -38.85 7.33
CA VAL A 70 -31.26 -39.35 5.98
C VAL A 70 -31.73 -38.25 5.03
N VAL A 71 -32.44 -37.24 5.54
CA VAL A 71 -32.92 -36.09 4.75
C VAL A 71 -31.75 -35.29 4.17
N MET A 72 -30.57 -35.28 4.82
CA MET A 72 -29.42 -34.54 4.33
C MET A 72 -28.82 -35.16 3.05
N LYS A 73 -29.17 -36.42 2.71
CA LYS A 73 -28.75 -37.06 1.46
C LYS A 73 -29.27 -36.35 0.20
N GLU A 74 -30.33 -35.55 0.32
CA GLU A 74 -30.86 -34.72 -0.77
C GLU A 74 -29.89 -33.59 -1.19
N PHE A 75 -28.92 -33.24 -0.34
CA PHE A 75 -27.99 -32.13 -0.54
C PHE A 75 -26.65 -32.60 -1.11
N GLU A 76 -26.64 -32.94 -2.40
CA GLU A 76 -25.51 -33.56 -3.12
C GLU A 76 -24.18 -32.77 -3.08
N TYR A 77 -24.22 -31.45 -2.81
CA TYR A 77 -23.02 -30.60 -2.80
C TYR A 77 -22.42 -30.38 -1.40
N ILE A 78 -22.86 -31.13 -0.39
CA ILE A 78 -22.41 -30.98 1.00
C ILE A 78 -22.02 -32.34 1.58
N VAL A 79 -20.85 -32.41 2.21
CA VAL A 79 -20.37 -33.55 2.99
C VAL A 79 -20.31 -33.15 4.46
N TYR A 80 -20.78 -34.03 5.35
CA TYR A 80 -20.83 -33.80 6.79
C TYR A 80 -19.81 -34.70 7.52
N PRO A 81 -18.53 -34.29 7.61
CA PRO A 81 -17.49 -35.12 8.20
C PRO A 81 -17.65 -35.23 9.73
N SER A 82 -17.51 -36.44 10.28
CA SER A 82 -17.47 -36.68 11.73
C SER A 82 -16.06 -36.66 12.32
N ARG A 83 -15.03 -36.71 11.47
CA ARG A 83 -13.61 -36.66 11.84
C ARG A 83 -12.90 -35.54 11.10
N SER A 84 -11.86 -34.98 11.71
CA SER A 84 -11.05 -33.95 11.06
C SER A 84 -10.34 -34.50 9.83
N ILE A 85 -10.23 -33.66 8.80
CA ILE A 85 -9.57 -33.97 7.53
C ILE A 85 -8.42 -32.96 7.35
N GLN A 86 -7.19 -33.44 7.23
CA GLN A 86 -6.08 -32.63 6.75
C GLN A 86 -6.15 -32.57 5.23
N THR A 87 -6.25 -31.38 4.67
CA THR A 87 -6.19 -31.14 3.23
C THR A 87 -4.79 -30.70 2.82
N ASP A 88 -4.56 -30.60 1.51
CA ASP A 88 -3.39 -29.97 0.89
C ASP A 88 -3.47 -28.43 0.87
N GLY A 89 -4.61 -27.87 1.25
CA GLY A 89 -4.83 -26.44 1.38
C GLY A 89 -6.29 -26.05 1.11
N LEU A 90 -6.74 -24.97 1.75
CA LEU A 90 -8.08 -24.43 1.56
C LEU A 90 -7.99 -23.04 0.94
N LYS A 91 -8.67 -22.84 -0.19
CA LYS A 91 -8.63 -21.56 -0.92
C LYS A 91 -9.63 -20.54 -0.38
N ALA A 92 -10.77 -21.01 0.10
CA ALA A 92 -11.82 -20.17 0.64
C ALA A 92 -12.73 -20.98 1.57
N GLY A 93 -13.44 -20.26 2.42
CA GLY A 93 -14.41 -20.79 3.37
C GLY A 93 -15.68 -19.96 3.37
N LEU A 94 -16.81 -20.64 3.50
CA LEU A 94 -18.13 -20.02 3.49
C LEU A 94 -18.80 -20.17 4.84
N LEU A 95 -19.27 -19.06 5.40
CA LEU A 95 -19.99 -19.01 6.66
C LEU A 95 -21.41 -18.54 6.40
N LYS A 96 -22.36 -19.17 7.07
CA LYS A 96 -23.77 -18.77 7.06
C LYS A 96 -24.28 -18.62 8.49
N SER A 97 -25.13 -17.64 8.70
CA SER A 97 -25.77 -17.40 9.98
C SER A 97 -27.22 -16.99 9.76
N PHE A 98 -28.13 -17.68 10.45
CA PHE A 98 -29.56 -17.39 10.43
C PHE A 98 -30.01 -17.09 11.87
N GLY A 99 -30.56 -15.91 12.07
CA GLY A 99 -31.09 -15.43 13.35
C GLY A 99 -32.59 -15.23 13.33
N PHE A 100 -33.16 -14.96 14.50
CA PHE A 100 -34.54 -14.53 14.63
C PHE A 100 -34.79 -13.21 13.90
N GLY A 101 -36.04 -12.96 13.51
CA GLY A 101 -36.40 -11.75 12.75
C GLY A 101 -35.94 -11.77 11.30
N GLN A 102 -35.82 -12.96 10.69
CA GLN A 102 -35.40 -13.15 9.30
C GLN A 102 -34.00 -12.59 8.99
N ALA A 103 -33.12 -12.54 9.99
CA ALA A 103 -31.74 -12.11 9.83
C ALA A 103 -30.87 -13.24 9.24
N GLY A 104 -30.75 -13.28 7.91
CA GLY A 104 -29.81 -14.15 7.20
C GLY A 104 -28.53 -13.40 6.81
N GLY A 105 -27.37 -14.03 6.99
CA GLY A 105 -26.08 -13.49 6.60
C GLY A 105 -25.14 -14.56 6.07
N GLU A 106 -24.29 -14.18 5.13
CA GLU A 106 -23.31 -15.05 4.50
C GLU A 106 -21.98 -14.30 4.34
N ILE A 107 -20.86 -14.98 4.63
CA ILE A 107 -19.52 -14.43 4.52
C ILE A 107 -18.64 -15.43 3.77
N LEU A 108 -18.01 -14.98 2.69
CA LEU A 108 -16.93 -15.69 2.00
C LEU A 108 -15.59 -15.17 2.50
N ILE A 109 -14.76 -16.04 3.05
CA ILE A 109 -13.38 -15.73 3.47
C ILE A 109 -12.43 -16.41 2.50
N ILE A 110 -11.53 -15.65 1.88
CA ILE A 110 -10.53 -16.15 0.92
C ILE A 110 -9.19 -16.29 1.64
N HIS A 111 -8.38 -17.28 1.26
CA HIS A 111 -7.04 -17.48 1.81
C HIS A 111 -6.17 -16.22 1.60
N PRO A 112 -5.43 -15.75 2.63
CA PRO A 112 -4.70 -14.49 2.57
C PRO A 112 -3.61 -14.45 1.49
N ASP A 113 -3.07 -15.60 1.09
CA ASP A 113 -2.05 -15.66 0.02
C ASP A 113 -2.53 -15.06 -1.30
N TYR A 114 -3.84 -15.07 -1.59
CA TYR A 114 -4.37 -14.41 -2.79
C TYR A 114 -4.24 -12.88 -2.73
N VAL A 115 -4.31 -12.30 -1.53
CA VAL A 115 -4.08 -10.86 -1.33
C VAL A 115 -2.58 -10.57 -1.38
N LEU A 116 -1.76 -11.41 -0.78
CA LEU A 116 -0.30 -11.23 -0.80
C LEU A 116 0.29 -11.41 -2.20
N ALA A 117 -0.31 -12.27 -3.02
CA ALA A 117 0.07 -12.49 -4.42
C ALA A 117 -0.25 -11.29 -5.33
N SER A 118 -1.03 -10.30 -4.88
CA SER A 118 -1.26 -9.06 -5.64
C SER A 118 -0.18 -8.01 -5.41
N LEU A 119 0.80 -8.27 -4.53
CA LEU A 119 1.91 -7.36 -4.25
C LEU A 119 3.08 -7.66 -5.20
N GLU A 120 3.84 -6.63 -5.52
CA GLU A 120 5.15 -6.81 -6.16
C GLU A 120 6.14 -7.51 -5.21
N GLU A 121 7.19 -8.12 -5.76
CA GLU A 121 8.14 -8.91 -4.97
C GLU A 121 8.87 -8.08 -3.90
N ASN A 122 9.25 -6.84 -4.23
CA ASN A 122 9.84 -5.87 -3.30
C ASN A 122 8.87 -5.49 -2.16
N GLN A 123 7.61 -5.21 -2.47
CA GLN A 123 6.56 -4.85 -1.51
C GLN A 123 6.26 -6.04 -0.58
N TYR A 124 6.20 -7.24 -1.14
CA TYR A 124 6.00 -8.47 -0.37
C TYR A 124 7.20 -8.74 0.55
N ALA A 125 8.43 -8.57 0.06
CA ALA A 125 9.65 -8.73 0.87
C ALA A 125 9.69 -7.73 2.04
N GLU A 126 9.34 -6.47 1.78
CA GLU A 126 9.26 -5.43 2.81
C GLU A 126 8.17 -5.75 3.85
N TYR A 127 6.98 -6.15 3.40
CA TYR A 127 5.90 -6.59 4.27
C TYR A 127 6.35 -7.75 5.16
N LYS A 128 7.01 -8.77 4.59
CA LYS A 128 7.50 -9.94 5.32
C LYS A 128 8.50 -9.55 6.41
N ALA A 129 9.44 -8.65 6.10
CA ALA A 129 10.41 -8.14 7.07
C ALA A 129 9.71 -7.39 8.23
N LYS A 130 8.78 -6.48 7.91
CA LYS A 130 7.99 -5.72 8.90
C LYS A 130 7.13 -6.64 9.77
N ASN A 131 6.48 -7.65 9.18
CA ASN A 131 5.63 -8.60 9.88
C ASN A 131 6.44 -9.48 10.85
N ALA A 132 7.62 -9.96 10.44
CA ALA A 132 8.50 -10.75 11.29
C ALA A 132 8.94 -9.97 12.55
N GLN A 133 9.33 -8.69 12.38
CA GLN A 133 9.68 -7.82 13.51
C GLN A 133 8.49 -7.58 14.44
N ARG A 134 7.29 -7.39 13.89
CA ARG A 134 6.07 -7.24 14.69
C ARG A 134 5.74 -8.51 15.48
N TYR A 135 5.86 -9.68 14.84
CA TYR A 135 5.62 -10.96 15.47
C TYR A 135 6.54 -11.19 16.68
N ALA A 136 7.85 -10.93 16.53
CA ALA A 136 8.80 -11.06 17.64
C ALA A 136 8.42 -10.18 18.85
N LYS A 137 8.01 -8.93 18.60
CA LYS A 137 7.53 -8.00 19.65
C LYS A 137 6.25 -8.50 20.31
N ALA A 138 5.29 -8.97 19.52
CA ALA A 138 4.01 -9.48 20.01
C ALA A 138 4.19 -10.78 20.82
N TYR A 139 5.08 -11.67 20.37
CA TYR A 139 5.43 -12.90 21.09
C TYR A 139 6.04 -12.59 22.45
N ARG A 140 6.98 -11.63 22.50
CA ARG A 140 7.57 -11.18 23.76
C ARG A 140 6.53 -10.57 24.69
N TYR A 141 5.69 -9.67 24.17
CA TYR A 141 4.60 -9.05 24.92
C TYR A 141 3.65 -10.10 25.54
N LEU A 142 3.24 -11.10 24.76
CA LEU A 142 2.41 -12.19 25.26
C LEU A 142 3.09 -12.98 26.39
N HIS A 143 4.39 -13.25 26.29
CA HIS A 143 5.12 -13.98 27.34
C HIS A 143 5.32 -13.14 28.59
N ASP A 144 5.63 -11.85 28.45
CA ASP A 144 5.70 -10.93 29.59
C ASP A 144 4.34 -10.89 30.32
N SER A 145 3.22 -10.95 29.58
CA SER A 145 1.90 -11.04 30.19
C SER A 145 1.56 -12.38 30.84
N LEU A 146 1.88 -13.50 30.20
CA LEU A 146 1.64 -14.82 30.78
C LEU A 146 2.48 -15.09 32.04
N THR A 147 3.65 -14.47 32.13
CA THR A 147 4.56 -14.61 33.28
C THR A 147 4.34 -13.55 34.36
N GLY A 148 3.41 -12.60 34.16
CA GLY A 148 3.11 -11.54 35.12
C GLY A 148 4.14 -10.41 35.16
N VAL A 149 5.05 -10.33 34.19
CA VAL A 149 6.02 -9.22 34.05
C VAL A 149 5.31 -7.93 33.62
N ALA A 150 4.23 -8.01 32.83
CA ALA A 150 3.45 -6.86 32.40
C ALA A 150 1.98 -7.22 32.12
N ASP A 151 1.02 -6.33 32.41
CA ASP A 151 -0.39 -6.63 32.14
C ASP A 151 -0.70 -6.83 30.65
N PHE A 152 -1.56 -7.80 30.34
CA PHE A 152 -2.05 -8.02 28.97
C PHE A 152 -2.98 -6.89 28.50
N VAL A 153 -3.76 -6.33 29.42
CA VAL A 153 -4.65 -5.21 29.13
C VAL A 153 -4.02 -3.94 29.69
N GLN A 154 -3.55 -3.08 28.79
CA GLN A 154 -2.96 -1.79 29.13
C GLN A 154 -4.05 -0.70 29.09
N VAL A 155 -4.60 -0.36 30.26
CA VAL A 155 -5.62 0.68 30.38
C VAL A 155 -5.03 2.04 29.99
N LYS A 156 -5.71 2.77 29.10
CA LYS A 156 -5.34 4.13 28.71
C LYS A 156 -6.13 5.12 29.55
N HIS A 157 -5.44 6.09 30.14
CA HIS A 157 -6.04 7.10 31.02
C HIS A 157 -6.15 8.48 30.36
N GLU A 158 -5.51 8.68 29.22
CA GLU A 158 -5.56 9.91 28.44
C GLU A 158 -5.67 9.61 26.94
N ALA A 159 -6.24 10.57 26.21
CA ALA A 159 -6.22 10.57 24.74
C ALA A 159 -4.79 10.84 24.23
N PRO A 160 -4.47 10.47 22.97
CA PRO A 160 -3.16 10.76 22.41
C PRO A 160 -2.93 12.26 22.09
N TYR A 161 -3.87 13.15 22.39
CA TYR A 161 -3.79 14.60 22.20
C TYR A 161 -4.22 15.32 23.49
N SER A 162 -3.70 16.53 23.69
CA SER A 162 -4.18 17.42 24.74
C SER A 162 -5.48 18.11 24.35
N ALA A 163 -6.17 18.74 25.30
CA ALA A 163 -7.42 19.46 25.04
C ALA A 163 -7.23 20.60 24.03
N GLU A 164 -6.05 21.23 24.00
CA GLU A 164 -5.74 22.31 23.06
C GLU A 164 -5.57 21.81 21.61
N LEU A 165 -5.15 20.55 21.44
CA LEU A 165 -4.91 19.92 20.14
C LEU A 165 -6.13 19.20 19.59
N GLU A 166 -7.15 18.94 20.41
CA GLU A 166 -8.31 18.11 20.06
C GLU A 166 -8.97 18.55 18.75
N SER A 167 -9.36 19.81 18.65
CA SER A 167 -9.99 20.38 17.45
C SER A 167 -9.09 20.27 16.23
N SER A 168 -7.79 20.58 16.37
CA SER A 168 -6.84 20.51 15.25
C SER A 168 -6.65 19.08 14.75
N VAL A 169 -6.63 18.09 15.64
CA VAL A 169 -6.52 16.67 15.28
C VAL A 169 -7.78 16.19 14.57
N TYR A 170 -8.97 16.50 15.10
CA TYR A 170 -10.24 16.07 14.48
C TYR A 170 -10.47 16.68 13.10
N LEU A 171 -10.05 17.93 12.90
CA LEU A 171 -10.27 18.65 11.64
C LEU A 171 -9.19 18.39 10.58
N ASN A 172 -8.09 17.69 10.94
CA ASN A 172 -7.01 17.40 10.00
C ASN A 172 -6.89 15.90 9.68
N PRO A 173 -7.35 15.46 8.49
CA PRO A 173 -7.27 14.06 8.07
C PRO A 173 -5.83 13.54 7.88
N SER A 174 -4.84 14.44 7.79
CA SER A 174 -3.41 14.11 7.69
C SER A 174 -2.68 14.12 9.02
N ALA A 175 -3.34 14.48 10.12
CA ALA A 175 -2.74 14.42 11.45
C ALA A 175 -2.37 12.98 11.81
N ARG A 176 -1.14 12.76 12.29
CA ARG A 176 -0.67 11.45 12.77
C ARG A 176 0.06 11.60 14.10
N THR A 177 0.03 10.56 14.92
CA THR A 177 0.78 10.53 16.17
C THR A 177 2.26 10.27 15.92
N GLU A 178 3.10 10.76 16.81
CA GLU A 178 4.55 10.53 16.86
C GLU A 178 4.90 9.83 18.17
N TYR A 179 5.92 8.96 18.15
CA TYR A 179 6.34 8.25 19.36
C TYR A 179 7.16 9.16 20.26
N SER A 180 6.66 9.46 21.47
CA SER A 180 7.45 10.12 22.51
C SER A 180 8.25 9.07 23.27
N LYS A 181 9.58 9.25 23.30
CA LYS A 181 10.48 8.39 24.07
C LYS A 181 10.31 8.63 25.57
N GLU A 182 10.01 9.87 25.96
CA GLU A 182 9.80 10.30 27.34
C GLU A 182 8.56 9.62 27.92
N LYS A 183 7.43 9.70 27.20
CA LYS A 183 6.16 9.08 27.60
C LYS A 183 6.06 7.60 27.22
N LYS A 184 7.04 7.06 26.47
CA LYS A 184 7.03 5.71 25.88
C LYS A 184 5.74 5.36 25.14
N SER A 185 5.11 6.35 24.50
CA SER A 185 3.78 6.21 23.89
C SER A 185 3.55 7.25 22.79
N TRP A 186 2.57 6.98 21.94
CA TRP A 186 2.28 7.77 20.74
C TRP A 186 1.36 8.95 21.05
N HIS A 187 1.78 10.16 20.67
CA HIS A 187 1.07 11.40 20.96
C HIS A 187 1.06 12.36 19.75
N PHE A 188 0.08 13.25 19.72
CA PHE A 188 0.07 14.39 18.82
C PHE A 188 0.92 15.53 19.38
N THR A 189 1.64 16.19 18.49
CA THR A 189 2.33 17.47 18.76
C THR A 189 1.66 18.56 17.94
N ASN A 190 1.90 19.85 18.25
CA ASN A 190 1.44 20.96 17.40
C ASN A 190 1.79 20.73 15.92
N LYS A 191 3.01 20.25 15.65
CA LYS A 191 3.49 19.92 14.30
C LYS A 191 2.71 18.76 13.68
N SER A 192 2.50 17.69 14.43
CA SER A 192 1.88 16.47 13.90
C SER A 192 0.36 16.62 13.74
N ALA A 193 -0.27 17.47 14.56
CA ALA A 193 -1.68 17.85 14.45
C ALA A 193 -1.96 18.82 13.28
N SER A 194 -1.01 19.71 12.96
CA SER A 194 -1.12 20.68 11.85
C SER A 194 -0.45 20.20 10.56
N ARG A 195 -0.12 18.90 10.44
CA ARG A 195 0.55 18.34 9.27
C ARG A 195 -0.25 18.64 8.00
N ALA A 196 0.34 19.41 7.08
CA ALA A 196 -0.27 19.72 5.80
C ALA A 196 -0.42 18.46 4.92
N THR A 197 -1.48 18.41 4.13
CA THR A 197 -1.63 17.45 3.03
C THR A 197 -1.10 18.11 1.77
N PRO A 198 0.03 17.65 1.21
CA PRO A 198 0.56 18.21 -0.01
C PRO A 198 -0.40 17.94 -1.19
N THR A 199 -0.82 18.98 -1.92
CA THR A 199 -1.69 18.88 -3.10
C THR A 199 -0.94 19.13 -4.41
N ILE A 200 -1.60 18.84 -5.56
CA ILE A 200 -1.12 19.23 -6.90
C ILE A 200 -1.01 20.75 -7.00
N GLY A 201 -1.96 21.49 -6.43
CA GLY A 201 -1.94 22.97 -6.43
C GLY A 201 -0.74 23.53 -5.68
N ASP A 202 -0.37 22.92 -4.55
CA ASP A 202 0.80 23.31 -3.76
C ASP A 202 2.11 23.09 -4.54
N ALA A 203 2.18 22.06 -5.40
CA ALA A 203 3.30 21.83 -6.30
C ALA A 203 3.47 22.98 -7.30
N ALA A 204 2.36 23.41 -7.91
CA ALA A 204 2.33 24.53 -8.86
C ALA A 204 2.73 25.86 -8.20
N VAL A 205 2.18 26.16 -7.01
CA VAL A 205 2.55 27.37 -6.24
C VAL A 205 4.02 27.36 -5.85
N THR A 206 4.54 26.22 -5.40
CA THR A 206 5.97 26.07 -5.06
C THR A 206 6.85 26.31 -6.28
N LYS A 207 6.46 25.78 -7.45
CA LYS A 207 7.16 25.99 -8.72
C LYS A 207 7.18 27.48 -9.09
N ASP A 208 6.07 28.19 -8.98
CA ASP A 208 5.97 29.61 -9.32
C ASP A 208 6.86 30.47 -8.41
N ILE A 209 6.84 30.22 -7.09
CA ILE A 209 7.68 30.93 -6.12
C ILE A 209 9.16 30.71 -6.43
N LEU A 210 9.58 29.45 -6.60
CA LEU A 210 10.97 29.12 -6.89
C LEU A 210 11.44 29.68 -8.23
N SER A 211 10.58 29.65 -9.25
CA SER A 211 10.86 30.29 -10.55
C SER A 211 11.11 31.77 -10.37
N SER A 212 10.23 32.48 -9.65
CA SER A 212 10.38 33.92 -9.41
C SER A 212 11.67 34.27 -8.67
N LEU A 213 12.07 33.48 -7.68
CA LEU A 213 13.31 33.68 -6.92
C LEU A 213 14.55 33.41 -7.76
N ALA A 214 14.53 32.32 -8.54
CA ALA A 214 15.63 31.97 -9.42
C ALA A 214 15.81 33.02 -10.54
N GLU A 215 14.70 33.53 -11.11
CA GLU A 215 14.74 34.62 -12.09
C GLU A 215 15.25 35.94 -11.49
N GLN A 216 14.93 36.24 -10.23
CA GLN A 216 15.46 37.43 -9.55
C GLN A 216 16.97 37.37 -9.35
N GLN A 217 17.54 36.19 -9.07
CA GLN A 217 18.98 36.03 -8.83
C GLN A 217 19.79 35.86 -10.12
N ALA A 218 19.28 35.13 -11.10
CA ALA A 218 20.03 34.75 -12.30
C ALA A 218 19.55 35.45 -13.59
N GLY A 219 18.46 36.22 -13.53
CA GLY A 219 17.81 36.82 -14.68
C GLY A 219 16.74 35.92 -15.31
N LYS A 220 15.94 36.47 -16.24
CA LYS A 220 14.81 35.76 -16.87
C LYS A 220 15.19 34.69 -17.91
N LYS A 221 16.46 34.65 -18.33
CA LYS A 221 16.94 33.73 -19.36
C LYS A 221 17.90 32.73 -18.73
N GLY A 222 17.80 31.47 -19.14
CA GLY A 222 18.68 30.41 -18.63
C GLY A 222 18.23 29.78 -17.32
N VAL A 223 17.06 30.14 -16.79
CA VAL A 223 16.50 29.54 -15.58
C VAL A 223 15.44 28.52 -15.97
N GLY A 224 15.44 27.37 -15.29
CA GLY A 224 14.39 26.38 -15.38
C GLY A 224 14.09 25.79 -14.01
N VAL A 225 12.81 25.79 -13.64
CA VAL A 225 12.35 25.20 -12.38
C VAL A 225 11.28 24.16 -12.69
N ASP A 226 11.34 23.04 -11.99
CA ASP A 226 10.29 22.04 -12.05
C ASP A 226 10.02 21.38 -10.70
N VAL A 227 8.75 21.04 -10.49
CA VAL A 227 8.26 20.43 -9.26
C VAL A 227 7.31 19.31 -9.64
N GLU A 228 7.56 18.13 -9.12
CA GLU A 228 6.79 16.92 -9.41
C GLU A 228 6.31 16.27 -8.13
N LEU A 229 5.13 15.68 -8.20
CA LEU A 229 4.55 14.93 -7.10
C LEU A 229 5.07 13.50 -7.11
N THR A 230 5.72 13.10 -6.02
CA THR A 230 6.35 11.80 -5.91
C THR A 230 5.33 10.66 -6.02
N ASN A 231 4.09 10.87 -5.57
CA ASN A 231 3.03 9.86 -5.63
C ASN A 231 2.27 9.81 -6.96
N ALA A 232 2.39 10.84 -7.80
CA ALA A 232 1.69 10.91 -9.09
C ALA A 232 2.53 10.34 -10.24
N PHE A 233 3.85 10.28 -10.05
CA PHE A 233 4.77 9.71 -11.02
C PHE A 233 4.62 8.18 -11.05
N ASN A 234 4.38 7.57 -12.22
CA ASN A 234 4.17 6.13 -12.31
C ASN A 234 5.45 5.42 -12.79
N ILE A 235 6.21 4.83 -11.86
CA ILE A 235 7.45 4.10 -12.18
C ILE A 235 7.21 2.72 -12.79
N GLU A 236 6.00 2.15 -12.65
CA GLU A 236 5.66 0.84 -13.21
C GLU A 236 5.41 0.90 -14.73
N ASN A 237 5.24 2.11 -15.28
CA ASN A 237 5.11 2.32 -16.72
C ASN A 237 6.48 2.20 -17.42
N SER A 238 6.89 0.98 -17.76
CA SER A 238 8.17 0.68 -18.43
C SER A 238 8.35 1.47 -19.73
N THR A 239 7.28 1.69 -20.50
CA THR A 239 7.34 2.48 -21.75
C THR A 239 7.74 3.93 -21.48
N PHE A 240 7.23 4.54 -20.41
CA PHE A 240 7.63 5.89 -20.02
C PHE A 240 9.08 5.92 -19.53
N ILE A 241 9.48 4.95 -18.71
CA ILE A 241 10.82 4.89 -18.12
C ILE A 241 11.88 4.69 -19.21
N GLU A 242 11.74 3.68 -20.06
CA GLU A 242 12.70 3.35 -21.12
C GLU A 242 12.83 4.48 -22.16
N ARG A 243 11.75 5.23 -22.39
CA ARG A 243 11.73 6.35 -23.34
C ARG A 243 12.40 7.61 -22.81
N ASN A 244 12.41 7.83 -21.50
CA ASN A 244 12.81 9.11 -20.89
C ASN A 244 14.07 9.03 -20.01
N PHE A 245 14.51 7.83 -19.64
CA PHE A 245 15.67 7.61 -18.79
C PHE A 245 16.72 6.77 -19.51
N THR A 246 17.98 7.07 -19.25
CA THR A 246 19.10 6.23 -19.70
C THR A 246 19.22 4.98 -18.82
N ALA A 247 19.89 3.95 -19.32
CA ALA A 247 20.14 2.73 -18.55
C ALA A 247 20.85 3.01 -17.21
N THR A 248 21.82 3.93 -17.22
CA THR A 248 22.55 4.37 -16.01
C THR A 248 21.62 5.02 -14.98
N GLU A 249 20.68 5.84 -15.42
CA GLU A 249 19.71 6.50 -14.53
C GLU A 249 18.72 5.50 -13.94
N ILE A 250 18.26 4.54 -14.74
CA ILE A 250 17.36 3.47 -14.31
C ILE A 250 18.06 2.62 -13.24
N GLU A 251 19.29 2.18 -13.50
CA GLU A 251 20.09 1.41 -12.55
C GLU A 251 20.27 2.17 -11.23
N TYR A 252 20.65 3.45 -11.31
CA TYR A 252 20.81 4.28 -10.11
C TYR A 252 19.50 4.40 -9.32
N CYS A 253 18.37 4.71 -9.98
CA CYS A 253 17.11 4.93 -9.28
C CYS A 253 16.63 3.67 -8.58
N ASN A 254 16.74 2.52 -9.26
CA ASN A 254 16.37 1.22 -8.68
C ASN A 254 17.26 0.82 -7.51
N SER A 255 18.50 1.31 -7.44
CA SER A 255 19.41 1.02 -6.32
C SER A 255 19.17 1.90 -5.09
N ARG A 256 18.25 2.87 -5.12
CA ARG A 256 17.98 3.77 -3.98
C ARG A 256 16.98 3.14 -3.01
N PRO A 257 17.01 3.54 -1.72
CA PRO A 257 16.01 3.09 -0.73
C PRO A 257 14.57 3.44 -1.10
N ASP A 258 14.38 4.51 -1.88
CA ASP A 258 13.09 4.94 -2.41
C ASP A 258 13.25 5.20 -3.92
N PRO A 259 13.04 4.17 -4.76
CA PRO A 259 13.12 4.31 -6.21
C PRO A 259 12.12 5.32 -6.76
N GLN A 260 10.91 5.37 -6.19
CA GLN A 260 9.85 6.31 -6.56
C GLN A 260 10.32 7.77 -6.42
N ALA A 261 10.88 8.12 -5.26
CA ALA A 261 11.45 9.44 -5.03
C ALA A 261 12.65 9.74 -5.93
N SER A 262 13.49 8.74 -6.18
CA SER A 262 14.67 8.90 -7.04
C SER A 262 14.30 9.17 -8.50
N PHE A 263 13.35 8.41 -9.06
CA PHE A 263 12.86 8.62 -10.43
C PHE A 263 12.18 9.97 -10.59
N THR A 264 11.30 10.32 -9.65
CA THR A 264 10.63 11.64 -9.64
C THR A 264 11.66 12.78 -9.56
N GLY A 265 12.69 12.60 -8.71
CA GLY A 265 13.87 13.47 -8.58
C GLY A 265 14.52 13.80 -9.92
N ARG A 266 14.93 12.75 -10.64
CA ARG A 266 15.60 12.86 -11.94
C ARG A 266 14.69 13.40 -13.03
N TRP A 267 13.40 13.06 -12.99
CA TRP A 267 12.42 13.60 -13.92
C TRP A 267 12.28 15.12 -13.79
N SER A 268 12.10 15.63 -12.56
CA SER A 268 12.06 17.09 -12.32
C SER A 268 13.34 17.77 -12.81
N ALA A 269 14.50 17.13 -12.62
CA ALA A 269 15.77 17.67 -13.08
C ALA A 269 15.85 17.78 -14.62
N LYS A 270 15.41 16.75 -15.35
CA LYS A 270 15.35 16.77 -16.81
C LYS A 270 14.45 17.90 -17.32
N GLU A 271 13.26 18.03 -16.72
CA GLU A 271 12.31 19.11 -17.03
C GLU A 271 12.86 20.51 -16.72
N ALA A 272 13.56 20.67 -15.59
CA ALA A 272 14.22 21.93 -15.23
C ALA A 272 15.31 22.28 -16.23
N VAL A 273 16.17 21.33 -16.62
CA VAL A 273 17.24 21.52 -17.61
C VAL A 273 16.66 21.90 -18.98
N PHE A 274 15.61 21.20 -19.42
CA PHE A 274 14.93 21.50 -20.69
C PHE A 274 14.43 22.95 -20.72
N LYS A 275 13.79 23.42 -19.63
CA LYS A 275 13.30 24.80 -19.51
C LYS A 275 14.42 25.82 -19.48
N ALA A 276 15.52 25.54 -18.77
CA ALA A 276 16.67 26.42 -18.71
C ALA A 276 17.30 26.65 -20.10
N ILE A 277 17.50 25.58 -20.87
CA ILE A 277 18.04 25.67 -22.23
C ILE A 277 17.07 26.42 -23.15
N SER A 278 15.78 26.09 -23.07
CA SER A 278 14.73 26.70 -23.91
C SER A 278 14.60 28.21 -23.64
N SER A 279 14.66 28.64 -22.38
CA SER A 279 14.57 30.05 -21.99
C SER A 279 15.83 30.86 -22.33
N TYR A 280 17.00 30.20 -22.42
CA TYR A 280 18.25 30.87 -22.79
C TYR A 280 18.26 31.33 -24.26
N GLY A 281 17.95 30.42 -25.18
CA GLY A 281 18.05 30.65 -26.63
C GLY A 281 16.73 30.78 -27.39
N SER A 282 15.58 30.77 -26.70
CA SER A 282 14.24 30.73 -27.31
C SER A 282 14.07 29.58 -28.32
N ILE A 283 14.49 28.39 -27.91
CA ILE A 283 14.39 27.18 -28.74
C ILE A 283 12.97 26.62 -28.65
N ALA A 284 12.38 26.31 -29.80
CA ALA A 284 11.06 25.69 -29.87
C ALA A 284 11.11 24.24 -29.36
N SER A 285 10.07 23.83 -28.63
CA SER A 285 9.88 22.45 -28.18
C SER A 285 9.49 21.54 -29.36
N ASP A 286 10.01 20.31 -29.38
CA ASP A 286 9.56 19.22 -30.26
C ASP A 286 8.16 18.68 -29.87
N GLY A 287 7.49 19.31 -28.89
CA GLY A 287 6.16 18.98 -28.38
C GLY A 287 6.19 18.34 -26.98
N ALA A 288 5.02 18.30 -26.32
CA ALA A 288 4.88 17.81 -24.94
C ALA A 288 5.21 16.32 -24.72
N GLY A 289 5.50 15.56 -25.78
CA GLY A 289 5.84 14.14 -25.72
C GLY A 289 7.25 13.81 -26.23
N ALA A 290 8.10 14.82 -26.45
CA ALA A 290 9.49 14.57 -26.86
C ALA A 290 10.24 13.82 -25.74
N PRO A 291 11.00 12.75 -26.06
CA PRO A 291 11.74 12.01 -25.05
C PRO A 291 12.83 12.88 -24.41
N LEU A 292 12.99 12.78 -23.08
CA LEU A 292 14.03 13.51 -22.33
C LEU A 292 15.24 12.62 -21.98
N ASN A 293 15.42 11.48 -22.65
CA ASN A 293 16.55 10.59 -22.42
C ASN A 293 17.91 11.19 -22.85
N GLU A 294 17.90 12.17 -23.76
CA GLU A 294 19.11 12.88 -24.20
C GLU A 294 19.64 13.90 -23.17
N ILE A 295 18.83 14.22 -22.15
CA ILE A 295 19.23 15.00 -20.98
C ILE A 295 19.50 14.00 -19.86
N GLU A 296 20.74 13.53 -19.73
CA GLU A 296 21.11 12.57 -18.69
C GLU A 296 21.54 13.31 -17.42
N ILE A 297 21.02 12.90 -16.27
CA ILE A 297 21.47 13.39 -14.98
C ILE A 297 22.41 12.32 -14.40
N LYS A 298 23.63 12.69 -14.01
CA LYS A 298 24.58 11.80 -13.31
C LYS A 298 24.80 12.28 -11.89
N SER A 299 25.32 11.40 -11.03
CA SER A 299 25.85 11.81 -9.73
C SER A 299 27.37 11.80 -9.82
N ASN A 300 28.01 12.92 -9.50
CA ASN A 300 29.45 13.03 -9.51
C ASN A 300 30.08 12.31 -8.28
N GLN A 301 31.40 12.36 -8.15
CA GLN A 301 32.15 11.67 -7.09
C GLN A 301 31.76 12.10 -5.66
N VAL A 302 31.21 13.30 -5.49
CA VAL A 302 30.73 13.81 -4.19
C VAL A 302 29.21 13.70 -4.04
N GLY A 303 28.54 13.06 -5.01
CA GLY A 303 27.10 12.81 -5.02
C GLY A 303 26.24 13.96 -5.56
N ALA A 304 26.83 15.07 -6.01
CA ALA A 304 26.08 16.17 -6.60
C ALA A 304 25.63 15.84 -8.03
N PRO A 305 24.44 16.29 -8.45
CA PRO A 305 23.93 16.01 -9.78
C PRO A 305 24.69 16.78 -10.88
N GLU A 306 25.00 16.11 -11.98
CA GLU A 306 25.71 16.64 -13.13
C GLU A 306 24.90 16.40 -14.41
N VAL A 307 24.77 17.42 -15.26
CA VAL A 307 23.99 17.34 -16.50
C VAL A 307 24.88 16.91 -17.66
N VAL A 308 24.51 15.83 -18.34
CA VAL A 308 25.16 15.36 -19.56
C VAL A 308 24.16 15.43 -20.72
N LEU A 309 24.43 16.32 -21.67
CA LEU A 309 23.60 16.49 -22.86
C LEU A 309 24.15 15.66 -24.02
N SER A 310 23.26 14.98 -24.72
CA SER A 310 23.54 14.23 -25.94
C SER A 310 22.54 14.57 -27.04
N GLY A 311 22.75 14.03 -28.26
CA GLY A 311 21.81 14.15 -29.37
C GLY A 311 21.31 15.58 -29.65
N LYS A 312 20.00 15.71 -29.89
CA LYS A 312 19.34 16.98 -30.15
C LYS A 312 19.40 17.93 -28.97
N ALA A 313 19.36 17.43 -27.73
CA ALA A 313 19.46 18.27 -26.54
C ALA A 313 20.80 19.04 -26.50
N LYS A 314 21.89 18.37 -26.88
CA LYS A 314 23.22 19.01 -27.00
C LYS A 314 23.27 20.02 -28.14
N ASP A 315 22.72 19.68 -29.30
CA ASP A 315 22.68 20.58 -30.46
C ASP A 315 21.85 21.83 -30.17
N ALA A 316 20.72 21.68 -29.46
CA ALA A 316 19.90 22.78 -28.98
C ALA A 316 20.69 23.68 -28.02
N ALA A 317 21.35 23.11 -27.00
CA ALA A 317 22.18 23.90 -26.08
C ALA A 317 23.28 24.68 -26.82
N ALA A 318 23.98 24.04 -27.76
CA ALA A 318 25.00 24.70 -28.57
C ALA A 318 24.44 25.83 -29.44
N LYS A 319 23.28 25.63 -30.09
CA LYS A 319 22.60 26.65 -30.89
C LYS A 319 22.12 27.84 -30.06
N ALA A 320 21.69 27.58 -28.81
CA ALA A 320 21.35 28.63 -27.85
C ALA A 320 22.57 29.39 -27.33
N GLY A 321 23.79 28.88 -27.53
CA GLY A 321 25.01 29.45 -26.97
C GLY A 321 25.26 29.06 -25.50
N VAL A 322 24.58 28.03 -25.00
CA VAL A 322 24.77 27.52 -23.64
C VAL A 322 26.10 26.77 -23.56
N LYS A 323 26.96 27.18 -22.62
CA LYS A 323 28.26 26.56 -22.34
C LYS A 323 28.17 25.51 -21.24
N SER A 324 27.33 25.73 -20.24
CA SER A 324 27.17 24.81 -19.11
C SER A 324 25.77 24.90 -18.51
N VAL A 325 25.29 23.79 -17.94
CA VAL A 325 24.04 23.74 -17.19
C VAL A 325 24.29 23.12 -15.82
N ASN A 326 24.04 23.89 -14.77
CA ASN A 326 24.06 23.38 -13.40
C ASN A 326 22.63 23.02 -12.98
N VAL A 327 22.48 21.95 -12.22
CA VAL A 327 21.18 21.55 -11.66
C VAL A 327 21.32 21.23 -10.18
N SER A 328 20.28 21.53 -9.41
CA SER A 328 20.14 21.07 -8.03
C SER A 328 18.80 20.35 -7.90
N ILE A 329 18.79 19.28 -7.12
CA ILE A 329 17.62 18.41 -6.93
C ILE A 329 17.38 18.24 -5.43
N SER A 330 16.15 18.40 -5.02
CA SER A 330 15.70 18.08 -3.67
C SER A 330 14.42 17.27 -3.74
N HIS A 331 14.35 16.18 -3.00
CA HIS A 331 13.11 15.42 -2.84
C HIS A 331 12.81 15.29 -1.35
N SER A 332 11.61 15.68 -0.94
CA SER A 332 11.18 15.64 0.46
C SER A 332 9.68 15.37 0.54
N GLY A 333 9.33 14.26 1.19
CA GLY A 333 7.94 13.88 1.43
C GLY A 333 7.19 13.61 0.13
N ALA A 334 6.35 14.55 -0.28
CA ALA A 334 5.45 14.41 -1.43
C ALA A 334 5.95 15.11 -2.72
N TYR A 335 7.05 15.86 -2.65
CA TYR A 335 7.57 16.60 -3.79
C TYR A 335 9.00 16.24 -4.13
N SER A 336 9.26 16.27 -5.43
CA SER A 336 10.57 16.47 -6.02
C SER A 336 10.63 17.88 -6.59
N VAL A 337 11.74 18.57 -6.40
CA VAL A 337 12.00 19.91 -6.90
C VAL A 337 13.36 19.92 -7.57
N ALA A 338 13.44 20.51 -8.75
CA ALA A 338 14.71 20.80 -9.39
C ALA A 338 14.79 22.24 -9.90
N VAL A 339 15.99 22.82 -9.78
CA VAL A 339 16.32 24.14 -10.32
C VAL A 339 17.56 23.98 -11.20
N ALA A 340 17.47 24.43 -12.44
CA ALA A 340 18.55 24.41 -13.41
C ALA A 340 18.91 25.83 -13.87
N LEU A 341 20.22 26.05 -14.06
CA LEU A 341 20.80 27.31 -14.53
C LEU A 341 21.71 27.03 -15.73
N ALA A 342 21.33 27.55 -16.89
CA ALA A 342 22.11 27.54 -18.12
C ALA A 342 22.95 28.82 -18.22
N GLN A 343 24.24 28.68 -18.54
CA GLN A 343 25.23 29.75 -18.68
C GLN A 343 25.93 29.66 -20.03
#